data_AF-A0A183VG95-F1
#
_entry.id   AF-A0A183VG95-F1
#
_cell.length_a   1.000
_cell.length_b   1.000
_cell.length_c   1.000
_cell.angle_alpha   90.00
_cell.angle_beta   90.00
_cell.angle_gamma   90.00
#
_symmetry.space_group_name_H-M   'P 1'
#
loop_
_entity.id
_entity.type
_entity.pdbx_description
1 polymer ?
#
loop_
_entity_poly.entity_id
_entity_poly.type
_entity_poly.pdbx_seq_one_letter_code
_entity_poly.pdbx_strand_id
1 'polypeptide(L)'
;LLQAVYYYELGAKPDPLEWRLVCRDVLVDVSRALATVSPARKNSNMAQFHPGDVRVVSLVFRGHCWIRDVRQRSSAHIEQFLVAADWFISNQDEHGGWPVPVERLIAEKRLVLQAGWHSAMAQGHAFSVLTRAYSITHDLRYLRAALKATLLFKTVR
;
A
#
# COMPACT_ATOMS: atom_id res chain seq x y z
N LEU A 1 32.79 -5.14 -9.64
CA LEU A 1 31.31 -5.00 -9.61
C LEU A 1 30.93 -4.46 -8.24
N LEU A 2 30.43 -3.23 -8.16
CA LEU A 2 29.91 -2.68 -6.91
C LEU A 2 28.65 -3.47 -6.52
N GLN A 3 28.72 -4.20 -5.41
CA GLN A 3 27.56 -4.91 -4.86
C GLN A 3 26.80 -3.94 -3.95
N ALA A 4 25.70 -3.37 -4.45
CA ALA A 4 24.79 -2.58 -3.62
C ALA A 4 23.80 -3.53 -2.94
N VAL A 5 23.58 -3.33 -1.63
CA VAL A 5 22.63 -4.11 -0.84
C VAL A 5 21.56 -3.17 -0.30
N TYR A 6 20.30 -3.55 -0.49
CA TYR A 6 19.13 -2.81 -0.04
C TYR A 6 18.24 -3.69 0.80
N TYR A 7 17.58 -3.09 1.78
CA TYR A 7 16.73 -3.79 2.72
C TYR A 7 15.34 -3.19 2.71
N TYR A 8 14.33 -4.06 2.59
CA TYR A 8 12.93 -3.75 2.82
C TYR A 8 12.46 -4.61 3.98
N GLU A 9 11.91 -3.97 5.00
CA GLU A 9 11.19 -4.69 6.04
C GLU A 9 9.77 -4.95 5.56
N LEU A 10 9.29 -6.18 5.72
CA LEU A 10 7.95 -6.56 5.28
C LEU A 10 6.84 -6.06 6.21
N GLY A 11 7.19 -5.35 7.28
CA GLY A 11 6.26 -4.79 8.25
C GLY A 11 5.54 -5.87 9.08
N ALA A 12 5.19 -5.51 10.31
CA ALA A 12 4.65 -6.39 11.36
C ALA A 12 5.66 -7.38 11.96
N LYS A 13 5.51 -7.66 13.27
CA LYS A 13 6.10 -8.84 13.93
C LYS A 13 5.16 -10.01 13.63
N PRO A 14 5.45 -10.86 12.64
CA PRO A 14 4.53 -11.92 12.29
C PRO A 14 4.38 -12.90 13.44
N ASP A 15 3.19 -13.47 13.61
CA ASP A 15 3.11 -14.75 14.31
C ASP A 15 3.88 -15.77 13.45
N PRO A 16 4.93 -16.42 13.97
CA PRO A 16 5.72 -17.39 13.20
C PRO A 16 4.91 -18.61 12.74
N LEU A 17 3.71 -18.84 13.29
CA LEU A 17 2.83 -19.94 12.92
C LEU A 17 1.81 -19.56 11.82
N GLU A 18 1.71 -18.28 11.47
CA GLU A 18 0.75 -17.80 10.47
C GLU A 18 1.33 -17.85 9.06
N TRP A 19 0.61 -18.49 8.14
CA TRP A 19 0.96 -18.45 6.72
C TRP A 19 0.68 -17.08 6.12
N ARG A 20 1.65 -16.54 5.37
CA ARG A 20 1.53 -15.23 4.72
C ARG A 20 1.90 -15.30 3.25
N LEU A 21 1.12 -14.60 2.44
CA LEU A 21 1.45 -14.36 1.03
C LEU A 21 2.35 -13.12 0.95
N VAL A 22 3.56 -13.28 0.42
CA VAL A 22 4.46 -12.16 0.12
C VAL A 22 4.51 -11.95 -1.38
N CYS A 23 4.00 -10.82 -1.84
CA CYS A 23 4.03 -10.42 -3.25
C CYS A 23 4.84 -9.13 -3.40
N ARG A 24 5.92 -9.17 -4.19
CA ARG A 24 6.79 -8.01 -4.44
C ARG A 24 6.90 -7.74 -5.93
N ASP A 25 6.88 -6.47 -6.29
CA ASP A 25 7.25 -6.01 -7.63
C ASP A 25 8.74 -5.63 -7.61
N VAL A 26 9.55 -6.49 -8.21
CA VAL A 26 11.02 -6.35 -8.23
C VAL A 26 11.44 -5.07 -8.98
N LEU A 27 10.70 -4.64 -10.01
CA LEU A 27 11.03 -3.43 -10.77
C LEU A 27 10.81 -2.19 -9.90
N VAL A 28 9.69 -2.16 -9.16
CA VAL A 28 9.40 -1.09 -8.21
C VAL A 28 10.42 -1.08 -7.07
N ASP A 29 10.74 -2.25 -6.50
CA ASP A 29 11.70 -2.36 -5.41
C ASP A 29 13.09 -1.87 -5.82
N VAL A 30 13.59 -2.26 -7.00
CA VAL A 30 14.88 -1.76 -7.52
C VAL A 30 14.82 -0.25 -7.80
N SER A 31 13.75 0.25 -8.41
CA SER A 31 13.57 1.68 -8.68
C SER A 31 13.61 2.51 -7.39
N ARG A 32 12.89 2.05 -6.36
CA ARG A 32 12.83 2.70 -5.05
C ARG A 32 14.16 2.61 -4.31
N ALA A 33 14.84 1.47 -4.39
CA ALA A 33 16.15 1.26 -3.80
C ALA A 33 17.20 2.21 -4.40
N LEU A 34 17.26 2.36 -5.72
CA LEU A 34 18.22 3.25 -6.36
C LEU A 34 17.92 4.73 -6.08
N ALA A 35 16.66 5.09 -5.88
CA ALA A 35 16.26 6.45 -5.52
C ALA A 35 16.79 6.90 -4.14
N THR A 36 17.07 5.98 -3.21
CA THR A 36 17.58 6.35 -1.87
C THR A 36 19.06 6.74 -1.88
N VAL A 37 19.85 6.26 -2.86
CA VAL A 37 21.31 6.50 -2.93
C VAL A 37 21.66 7.84 -3.55
N SER A 38 20.77 8.45 -4.34
CA SER A 38 21.03 9.69 -5.07
C SER A 38 19.98 10.78 -4.78
N PRO A 39 20.00 11.41 -3.60
CA PRO A 39 19.06 12.49 -3.25
C PRO A 39 19.18 13.72 -4.17
N ALA A 40 20.30 13.89 -4.88
CA ALA A 40 20.49 14.96 -5.87
C ALA A 40 19.67 14.77 -7.17
N ARG A 41 19.12 13.58 -7.43
CA ARG A 41 18.21 13.30 -8.55
C ARG A 41 16.75 13.21 -8.12
N LYS A 42 16.38 13.95 -7.06
CA LYS A 42 14.99 14.05 -6.60
C LYS A 42 14.05 14.68 -7.64
N ASN A 43 14.61 15.35 -8.65
CA ASN A 43 13.86 15.98 -9.73
C ASN A 43 14.04 15.22 -11.05
N SER A 44 12.89 14.87 -11.63
CA SER A 44 12.63 14.26 -12.94
C SER A 44 13.01 12.77 -13.10
N ASN A 45 11.97 11.94 -13.04
CA ASN A 45 11.92 10.52 -13.37
C ASN A 45 12.78 9.60 -12.50
N MET A 46 12.16 9.03 -11.46
CA MET A 46 12.56 7.71 -10.97
C MET A 46 12.83 6.81 -12.18
N ALA A 47 13.97 6.12 -12.20
CA ALA A 47 14.27 5.18 -13.29
C ALA A 47 13.12 4.17 -13.38
N GLN A 48 12.29 4.32 -14.40
CA GLN A 48 11.19 3.42 -14.66
C GLN A 48 11.81 2.21 -15.37
N PHE A 49 11.98 1.13 -14.62
CA PHE A 49 12.45 -0.13 -15.17
C PHE A 49 11.30 -0.85 -15.87
N HIS A 50 11.63 -1.49 -16.98
CA HIS A 50 10.73 -2.29 -17.78
C HIS A 50 11.08 -3.79 -17.61
N PRO A 51 10.14 -4.70 -17.93
CA PRO A 51 10.43 -6.12 -17.99
C PRO A 51 11.64 -6.41 -18.89
N GLY A 52 12.67 -7.06 -18.33
CA GLY A 52 13.94 -7.33 -19.03
C GLY A 52 15.12 -6.52 -18.48
N ASP A 53 14.88 -5.32 -17.94
CA ASP A 53 15.95 -4.48 -17.36
C ASP A 53 16.51 -5.09 -16.07
N VAL A 54 15.65 -5.79 -15.33
CA VAL A 54 16.01 -6.50 -14.09
C VAL A 54 15.74 -7.98 -14.27
N ARG A 55 16.75 -8.79 -13.92
CA ARG A 55 16.65 -10.24 -13.89
C ARG A 55 16.91 -10.73 -12.47
N VAL A 56 15.95 -11.49 -11.92
CA VAL A 56 16.15 -12.22 -10.67
C VAL A 56 17.11 -13.38 -10.95
N VAL A 57 18.28 -13.37 -10.31
CA VAL A 57 19.33 -14.39 -10.51
C VAL A 57 19.19 -15.51 -9.49
N SER A 58 18.92 -15.18 -8.23
CA SER A 58 18.79 -16.13 -7.13
C SER A 58 17.87 -15.59 -6.06
N LEU A 59 17.12 -16.48 -5.42
CA LEU A 59 16.36 -16.19 -4.21
C LEU A 59 16.94 -17.02 -3.07
N VAL A 60 17.27 -16.37 -1.95
CA VAL A 60 17.93 -17.01 -0.80
C VAL A 60 17.11 -16.75 0.45
N PHE A 61 16.81 -17.81 1.18
CA PHE A 61 16.17 -17.76 2.49
C PHE A 61 17.21 -18.10 3.57
N ARG A 62 17.21 -17.37 4.68
CA ARG A 62 18.17 -17.54 5.77
C ARG A 62 17.43 -17.77 7.09
N GLY A 63 17.97 -18.64 7.94
CA GLY A 63 17.33 -19.05 9.20
C GLY A 63 16.30 -20.17 9.03
N HIS A 64 15.46 -20.38 10.05
CA HIS A 64 14.38 -21.35 10.01
C HIS A 64 13.18 -20.76 9.27
N CYS A 65 12.81 -21.36 8.14
CA CYS A 65 11.69 -20.89 7.32
C CYS A 65 10.91 -22.07 6.74
N TRP A 66 9.59 -21.88 6.62
CA TRP A 66 8.71 -22.72 5.83
C TRP A 66 8.24 -21.92 4.63
N ILE A 67 8.42 -22.48 3.45
CA ILE A 67 8.13 -21.81 2.19
C ILE A 67 7.24 -22.73 1.38
N ARG A 68 6.21 -22.14 0.79
CA ARG A 68 5.31 -22.83 -0.12
C ARG A 68 5.03 -21.92 -1.32
N ASP A 69 5.01 -22.53 -2.49
CA ASP A 69 4.52 -21.91 -3.72
C ASP A 69 5.27 -20.63 -4.17
N VAL A 70 6.58 -20.74 -4.38
CA VAL A 70 7.39 -19.64 -4.94
C VAL A 70 7.12 -19.51 -6.43
N ARG A 71 6.59 -18.36 -6.86
CA ARG A 71 6.27 -18.08 -8.26
C ARG A 71 6.80 -16.71 -8.68
N GLN A 72 7.26 -16.63 -9.93
CA GLN A 72 7.51 -15.36 -10.62
C GLN A 72 6.46 -15.18 -11.71
N ARG A 73 5.85 -14.00 -11.78
CA ARG A 73 4.79 -13.67 -12.75
C ARG A 73 5.06 -12.30 -13.36
N SER A 74 4.53 -12.06 -14.56
CA SER A 74 4.59 -10.74 -15.20
C SER A 74 3.73 -9.70 -14.48
N SER A 75 2.67 -10.14 -13.78
CA SER A 75 1.85 -9.28 -12.93
C SER A 75 1.15 -10.04 -11.80
N ALA A 76 0.72 -9.28 -10.80
CA ALA A 76 -0.05 -9.74 -9.63
C ALA A 76 -1.08 -8.68 -9.22
N HIS A 77 -1.86 -8.20 -10.21
CA HIS A 77 -2.74 -7.04 -10.04
C HIS A 77 -3.83 -7.25 -8.98
N ILE A 78 -4.42 -8.46 -8.93
CA ILE A 78 -5.48 -8.75 -7.96
C ILE A 78 -4.91 -8.85 -6.54
N GLU A 79 -3.75 -9.46 -6.38
CA GLU A 79 -3.07 -9.58 -5.09
C GLU A 79 -2.70 -8.19 -4.55
N GLN A 80 -2.13 -7.32 -5.39
CA GLN A 80 -1.83 -5.94 -5.04
C GLN A 80 -3.10 -5.12 -4.72
N PHE A 81 -4.17 -5.30 -5.49
CA PHE A 81 -5.45 -4.65 -5.25
C PHE A 81 -6.05 -5.06 -3.89
N LEU A 82 -6.03 -6.35 -3.56
CA LEU A 82 -6.56 -6.85 -2.29
C LEU A 82 -5.72 -6.39 -1.10
N VAL A 83 -4.40 -6.31 -1.23
CA VAL A 83 -3.53 -5.72 -0.20
C VAL A 83 -3.94 -4.26 0.10
N ALA A 84 -4.26 -3.47 -0.92
CA ALA A 84 -4.76 -2.11 -0.73
C ALA A 84 -6.16 -2.09 -0.08
N ALA A 85 -7.05 -2.99 -0.48
CA ALA A 85 -8.38 -3.11 0.13
C ALA A 85 -8.32 -3.52 1.60
N ASP A 86 -7.46 -4.47 1.95
CA ASP A 86 -7.22 -4.92 3.32
C ASP A 86 -6.63 -3.80 4.17
N TRP A 87 -5.70 -3.01 3.61
CA TRP A 87 -5.18 -1.82 4.29
C TRP A 87 -6.31 -0.85 4.66
N PHE A 88 -7.28 -0.60 3.76
CA PHE A 88 -8.42 0.25 4.07
C PHE A 88 -9.27 -0.30 5.23
N ILE A 89 -9.49 -1.62 5.31
CA ILE A 89 -10.18 -2.21 6.46
C ILE A 89 -9.39 -1.97 7.75
N SER A 90 -8.10 -2.30 7.74
CA SER A 90 -7.26 -2.27 8.96
C SER A 90 -6.98 -0.86 9.48
N ASN A 91 -7.14 0.18 8.65
CA ASN A 91 -6.81 1.57 8.98
C ASN A 91 -8.02 2.51 8.96
N GLN A 92 -9.24 1.97 8.88
CA GLN A 92 -10.46 2.77 9.03
C GLN A 92 -10.67 3.11 10.50
N ASP A 93 -10.82 4.39 10.81
CA ASP A 93 -11.08 4.85 12.18
C ASP A 93 -12.51 4.53 12.65
N GLU A 94 -12.82 4.86 13.90
CA GLU A 94 -14.14 4.65 14.51
C GLU A 94 -15.26 5.45 13.83
N HIS A 95 -14.96 6.62 13.27
CA HIS A 95 -15.88 7.49 12.55
C HIS A 95 -16.14 7.02 11.11
N GLY A 96 -15.40 6.02 10.65
CA GLY A 96 -15.52 5.45 9.31
C GLY A 96 -14.56 6.06 8.30
N GLY A 97 -13.64 6.92 8.70
CA GLY A 97 -12.71 7.57 7.80
C GLY A 97 -11.28 7.05 7.83
N TRP A 98 -10.46 7.62 6.96
CA TRP A 98 -9.01 7.44 6.94
C TRP A 98 -8.35 8.79 7.22
N PRO A 99 -7.96 9.07 8.47
CA PRO A 99 -7.44 10.37 8.86
C PRO A 99 -6.08 10.63 8.22
N VAL A 100 -5.90 11.82 7.66
CA VAL A 100 -4.62 12.22 7.07
C VAL A 100 -3.66 12.67 8.18
N PRO A 101 -2.52 11.99 8.40
CA PRO A 101 -1.69 12.19 9.59
C PRO A 101 -0.79 13.42 9.53
N VAL A 102 -1.06 14.36 8.61
CA VAL A 102 -0.25 15.56 8.39
C VAL A 102 -1.14 16.79 8.24
N GLU A 103 -0.62 17.93 8.68
CA GLU A 103 -1.29 19.22 8.51
C GLU A 103 -1.37 19.61 7.03
N ARG A 104 -2.46 20.28 6.63
CA ARG A 104 -2.63 20.85 5.30
C ARG A 104 -2.97 22.34 5.36
N LEU A 105 -2.09 23.16 4.79
CA LEU A 105 -2.31 24.58 4.57
C LEU A 105 -3.02 24.81 3.22
N ILE A 106 -4.11 25.57 3.25
CA ILE A 106 -4.94 25.90 2.07
C ILE A 106 -5.05 27.43 1.95
N ALA A 107 -5.09 27.91 0.70
CA ALA A 107 -5.26 29.32 0.36
C ALA A 107 -4.33 30.26 1.13
N GLU A 108 -3.01 30.14 0.91
CA GLU A 108 -2.00 31.02 1.55
C GLU A 108 -2.09 31.05 3.09
N LYS A 109 -2.37 29.90 3.71
CA LYS A 109 -2.56 29.74 5.17
C LYS A 109 -3.85 30.34 5.75
N ARG A 110 -4.84 30.69 4.91
CA ARG A 110 -6.17 31.13 5.39
C ARG A 110 -6.98 30.00 6.03
N LEU A 111 -6.71 28.76 5.65
CA LEU A 111 -7.30 27.58 6.26
C LEU A 111 -6.19 26.57 6.57
N VAL A 112 -6.17 26.11 7.82
CA VAL A 112 -5.23 25.11 8.32
C VAL A 112 -6.03 23.90 8.77
N LEU A 113 -5.86 22.78 8.07
CA LEU A 113 -6.42 21.50 8.47
C LEU A 113 -5.41 20.77 9.35
N GLN A 114 -5.72 20.66 10.63
CA GLN A 114 -4.88 19.92 11.59
C GLN A 114 -4.78 18.44 11.21
N ALA A 115 -3.65 17.80 11.54
CA ALA A 115 -3.47 16.37 11.32
C ALA A 115 -4.63 15.58 11.93
N GLY A 116 -5.13 14.59 11.18
CA GLY A 116 -6.35 13.86 11.50
C GLY A 116 -7.55 14.27 10.63
N TRP A 117 -7.43 15.30 9.79
CA TRP A 117 -8.51 15.71 8.88
C TRP A 117 -8.89 14.61 7.88
N HIS A 118 -10.16 14.60 7.47
CA HIS A 118 -10.69 13.68 6.47
C HIS A 118 -10.92 14.38 5.11
N SER A 119 -10.77 13.61 4.03
CA SER A 119 -11.00 14.08 2.66
C SER A 119 -12.17 13.34 2.01
N ALA A 120 -13.16 14.06 1.50
CA ALA A 120 -14.25 13.48 0.70
C ALA A 120 -13.72 12.64 -0.48
N MET A 121 -12.63 13.09 -1.11
CA MET A 121 -11.97 12.35 -2.19
C MET A 121 -11.35 11.03 -1.68
N ALA A 122 -10.67 11.05 -0.53
CA ALA A 122 -10.13 9.84 0.08
C ALA A 122 -11.24 8.84 0.41
N GLN A 123 -12.36 9.30 0.99
CA GLN A 123 -13.51 8.45 1.28
C GLN A 123 -14.10 7.82 0.00
N GLY A 124 -14.30 8.63 -1.06
CA GLY A 124 -14.86 8.14 -2.32
C GLY A 124 -13.97 7.11 -3.02
N HIS A 125 -12.65 7.30 -2.99
CA HIS A 125 -11.70 6.32 -3.52
C HIS A 125 -11.69 5.02 -2.69
N ALA A 126 -11.65 5.12 -1.38
CA ALA A 126 -11.70 3.95 -0.51
C ALA A 126 -13.01 3.18 -0.68
N PHE A 127 -14.15 3.88 -0.72
CA PHE A 127 -15.46 3.29 -1.03
C PHE A 127 -15.44 2.54 -2.37
N SER A 128 -14.84 3.13 -3.40
CA SER A 128 -14.66 2.52 -4.72
C SER A 128 -13.80 1.25 -4.69
N VAL A 129 -12.72 1.22 -3.91
CA VAL A 129 -11.86 0.05 -3.74
C VAL A 129 -12.60 -1.05 -2.99
N LEU A 130 -13.21 -0.73 -1.85
CA LEU A 130 -13.89 -1.67 -0.97
C LEU A 130 -15.11 -2.33 -1.66
N THR A 131 -15.91 -1.55 -2.39
CA THR A 131 -17.06 -2.11 -3.14
C THR A 131 -16.63 -3.06 -4.25
N ARG A 132 -15.53 -2.77 -4.96
CA ARG A 132 -14.95 -3.69 -5.95
C ARG A 132 -14.37 -4.94 -5.29
N ALA A 133 -13.72 -4.80 -4.15
CA ALA A 133 -13.20 -5.95 -3.38
C ALA A 133 -14.34 -6.86 -2.91
N TYR A 134 -15.44 -6.29 -2.42
CA TYR A 134 -16.66 -7.04 -2.10
C TYR A 134 -17.24 -7.76 -3.33
N SER A 135 -17.34 -7.08 -4.47
CA SER A 135 -17.89 -7.67 -5.70
C SER A 135 -17.12 -8.92 -6.17
N ILE A 136 -15.80 -8.93 -5.99
CA ILE A 136 -14.94 -10.05 -6.42
C ILE A 136 -14.91 -11.17 -5.36
N THR A 137 -14.79 -10.81 -4.07
CA THR A 137 -14.51 -11.77 -2.99
C THR A 137 -15.77 -12.26 -2.26
N HIS A 138 -16.87 -11.49 -2.35
CA HIS A 138 -18.08 -11.63 -1.53
C HIS A 138 -17.83 -11.54 -0.01
N ASP A 139 -16.67 -11.03 0.41
CA ASP A 139 -16.34 -10.84 1.82
C ASP A 139 -17.04 -9.59 2.37
N LEU A 140 -17.99 -9.82 3.29
CA LEU A 140 -18.79 -8.78 3.92
C LEU A 140 -17.97 -7.75 4.70
N ARG A 141 -16.72 -8.04 5.08
CA ARG A 141 -15.84 -7.07 5.74
C ARG A 141 -15.62 -5.83 4.86
N TYR A 142 -15.42 -6.01 3.56
CA TYR A 142 -15.26 -4.88 2.63
C TYR A 142 -16.55 -4.05 2.51
N LEU A 143 -17.71 -4.72 2.41
CA LEU A 143 -19.00 -4.03 2.34
C LEU A 143 -19.29 -3.22 3.62
N ARG A 144 -19.03 -3.80 4.79
CA ARG A 144 -19.21 -3.12 6.08
C ARG A 144 -18.32 -1.88 6.18
N ALA A 145 -17.05 -2.00 5.81
CA ALA A 145 -16.13 -0.87 5.79
C ALA A 145 -16.57 0.22 4.79
N ALA A 146 -17.04 -0.16 3.61
CA ALA A 146 -17.57 0.79 2.62
C ALA A 146 -18.80 1.54 3.16
N LEU A 147 -19.76 0.85 3.78
CA LEU A 147 -20.92 1.48 4.39
C LEU A 147 -20.52 2.45 5.50
N LYS A 148 -19.57 2.07 6.35
CA LYS A 148 -19.05 2.92 7.42
C LYS A 148 -18.40 4.20 6.89
N ALA A 149 -17.74 4.14 5.73
CA ALA A 149 -17.16 5.33 5.08
C ALA A 149 -18.18 6.41 4.70
N THR A 150 -19.46 6.06 4.59
CA THR A 150 -20.51 7.04 4.29
C THR A 150 -20.92 7.90 5.49
N LEU A 151 -20.53 7.51 6.71
CA LEU A 151 -20.94 8.21 7.93
C LEU A 151 -20.45 9.66 7.98
N LEU A 152 -19.23 9.92 7.51
CA LEU A 152 -18.63 11.26 7.50
C LEU A 152 -19.33 12.26 6.56
N PHE A 153 -20.15 11.79 5.62
CA PHE A 153 -20.93 12.65 4.73
C PHE A 153 -22.29 13.04 5.31
N LYS A 154 -22.69 12.41 6.41
CA LYS A 154 -23.93 12.77 7.10
C LYS A 154 -23.63 14.01 7.94
N THR A 155 -24.21 15.14 7.56
CA THR A 155 -24.25 16.30 8.44
C THR A 155 -25.09 15.96 9.67
N VAL A 156 -24.54 16.23 10.85
CA VAL A 156 -25.37 16.45 12.04
C VAL A 156 -26.20 17.69 11.71
N ARG A 157 -27.51 17.51 11.56
CA ARG A 157 -28.46 18.61 11.70
C ARG A 157 -28.66 18.86 13.19
#